data_AF-A0A964DZM9-F1
#
_entry.id   AF-A0A964DZM9-F1
#
_cell.length_a   1.000
_cell.length_b   1.000
_cell.length_c   1.000
_cell.angle_alpha   90.00
_cell.angle_beta   90.00
_cell.angle_gamma   90.00
#
_symmetry.space_group_name_H-M   'P 1'
#
loop_
_entity.id
_entity.type
_entity.pdbx_description
1 polymer ?
#
loop_
_entity_poly.entity_id
_entity_poly.type
_entity_poly.pdbx_seq_one_letter_code
_entity_poly.pdbx_strand_id
1 'polypeptide(L)'
;MHQRLTTLAACGLLALGGCLHRDLPPDTAVMPPGALGTNGDIDTRALDIASFDFTRAIIGNPAKAATAIAALDYMGGELNSSPRWIDVDALTRLEMLDWRKRMRAQVGISETAPAQAVLDTMLGLAQAYQANDQAAVQRLLASPIFTIPPDQVAARLNDIPYNANLNAVTTQADSVLDDIGVAD
;
A
#
# COMPACT_ATOMS: atom_id res chain seq x y z
N MET A 1 3.67 74.96 -25.96
CA MET A 1 2.81 75.15 -24.77
C MET A 1 1.90 73.94 -24.65
N HIS A 2 2.01 73.23 -23.52
CA HIS A 2 0.99 72.39 -22.88
C HIS A 2 0.29 71.28 -23.69
N GLN A 3 0.61 70.02 -23.38
CA GLN A 3 -0.37 69.20 -22.63
C GLN A 3 0.31 68.01 -21.93
N ARG A 4 0.15 67.99 -20.60
CA ARG A 4 0.35 66.86 -19.69
C ARG A 4 -0.93 66.00 -19.67
N LEU A 5 -0.85 64.88 -18.94
CA LEU A 5 -1.89 63.90 -18.56
C LEU A 5 -2.04 62.75 -19.57
N THR A 6 -1.98 61.48 -19.19
CA THR A 6 -2.83 60.88 -18.14
C THR A 6 -2.23 59.59 -17.58
N THR A 7 -2.40 59.44 -16.27
CA THR A 7 -1.98 58.37 -15.36
C THR A 7 -2.96 57.19 -15.38
N LEU A 8 -2.51 56.04 -14.84
CA LEU A 8 -3.30 54.99 -14.15
C LEU A 8 -4.18 54.05 -15.00
N ALA A 9 -3.71 52.81 -15.16
CA ALA A 9 -4.55 51.58 -15.09
C ALA A 9 -3.67 50.31 -15.05
N ALA A 10 -2.84 50.15 -14.02
CA ALA A 10 -2.19 48.86 -13.71
C ALA A 10 -3.08 48.11 -12.70
N CYS A 11 -4.25 47.66 -13.16
CA CYS A 11 -5.21 46.93 -12.33
C CYS A 11 -4.97 45.42 -12.48
N GLY A 12 -4.41 44.85 -11.42
CA GLY A 12 -4.40 43.45 -11.00
C GLY A 12 -4.96 42.39 -11.94
N LEU A 13 -4.10 41.78 -12.75
CA LEU A 13 -4.22 40.38 -13.14
C LEU A 13 -3.42 39.54 -12.15
N LEU A 14 -3.93 39.41 -10.93
CA LEU A 14 -3.57 38.31 -10.04
C LEU A 14 -4.18 37.04 -10.67
N ALA A 15 -3.36 36.38 -11.48
CA ALA A 15 -3.65 35.07 -12.01
C ALA A 15 -3.98 34.12 -10.84
N LEU A 16 -5.26 33.77 -10.72
CA LEU A 16 -5.73 32.63 -9.96
C LEU A 16 -5.17 31.36 -10.61
N GLY A 17 -3.89 31.09 -10.38
CA GLY A 17 -3.30 29.77 -10.51
C GLY A 17 -3.83 28.90 -9.37
N GLY A 18 -5.13 28.63 -9.40
CA GLY A 18 -5.69 27.53 -8.63
C GLY A 18 -5.05 26.27 -9.18
N CYS A 19 -4.01 25.78 -8.50
CA CYS A 19 -3.54 24.43 -8.70
C CYS A 19 -4.75 23.52 -8.48
N LEU A 20 -5.37 23.07 -9.57
CA LEU A 20 -6.25 21.91 -9.55
C LEU A 20 -5.38 20.76 -9.05
N HIS A 21 -5.37 20.58 -7.73
CA HIS A 21 -4.87 19.39 -7.08
C HIS A 21 -5.86 18.30 -7.42
N ARG A 22 -5.71 17.77 -8.63
CA ARG A 22 -6.44 16.60 -9.06
C ARG A 22 -5.81 15.46 -8.27
N ASP A 23 -6.48 15.04 -7.21
CA ASP A 23 -6.14 13.82 -6.48
C ASP A 23 -6.14 12.69 -7.52
N LEU A 24 -4.93 12.32 -7.95
CA LEU A 24 -4.76 11.14 -8.76
C LEU A 24 -5.15 9.95 -7.87
N PRO A 25 -5.96 9.01 -8.37
CA PRO A 25 -6.18 7.76 -7.66
C PRO A 25 -4.84 7.18 -7.21
N PRO A 26 -4.77 6.56 -6.03
CA PRO A 26 -3.53 5.96 -5.57
C PRO A 26 -3.04 4.93 -6.60
N ASP A 27 -1.72 4.79 -6.69
CA ASP A 27 -1.10 3.75 -7.50
C ASP A 27 -1.46 2.38 -6.92
N THR A 28 -2.10 1.52 -7.71
CA THR A 28 -2.60 0.20 -7.30
C THR A 28 -1.96 -0.86 -8.17
N ALA A 29 -1.37 -1.87 -7.53
CA ALA A 29 -0.78 -3.00 -8.20
C ALA A 29 -1.86 -3.93 -8.76
N VAL A 30 -1.51 -4.72 -9.77
CA VAL A 30 -2.34 -5.83 -10.25
C VAL A 30 -1.80 -7.11 -9.61
N MET A 31 -2.64 -7.79 -8.82
CA MET A 31 -2.29 -9.06 -8.20
C MET A 31 -2.20 -10.17 -9.26
N PRO A 32 -1.07 -10.89 -9.36
CA PRO A 32 -0.96 -12.02 -10.29
C PRO A 32 -1.96 -13.13 -9.94
N PRO A 33 -2.56 -13.81 -10.93
CA PRO A 33 -3.44 -14.94 -10.67
C PRO A 33 -2.73 -16.02 -9.83
N GLY A 34 -3.40 -16.48 -8.77
CA GLY A 34 -2.87 -17.54 -7.90
C GLY A 34 -1.82 -17.10 -6.88
N ALA A 35 -1.44 -15.81 -6.85
CA ALA A 35 -0.37 -15.31 -5.99
C ALA A 35 -0.59 -15.58 -4.48
N LEU A 36 -1.86 -15.65 -4.05
CA LEU A 36 -2.25 -15.85 -2.65
C LEU A 36 -2.97 -17.20 -2.42
N GLY A 37 -2.86 -18.13 -3.39
CA GLY A 37 -3.59 -19.39 -3.46
C GLY A 37 -4.53 -19.49 -4.66
N THR A 38 -5.02 -20.69 -4.96
CA THR A 38 -5.75 -21.00 -6.21
C THR A 38 -7.28 -20.94 -6.12
N ASN A 39 -7.84 -20.64 -4.94
CA ASN A 39 -9.28 -20.68 -4.73
C ASN A 39 -9.79 -19.30 -4.33
N GLY A 40 -10.83 -18.82 -5.01
CA GLY A 40 -11.59 -17.63 -4.62
C GLY A 40 -11.20 -16.33 -5.31
N ASP A 41 -11.86 -15.28 -4.84
CA ASP A 41 -11.65 -13.90 -5.24
C ASP A 41 -10.36 -13.34 -4.63
N ILE A 42 -9.52 -12.70 -5.44
CA ILE A 42 -8.17 -12.32 -5.03
C ILE A 42 -8.15 -11.16 -4.02
N ASP A 43 -9.12 -10.26 -4.10
CA ASP A 43 -9.25 -9.11 -3.19
C ASP A 43 -9.71 -9.61 -1.82
N THR A 44 -10.72 -10.49 -1.82
CA THR A 44 -11.24 -11.18 -0.62
C THR A 44 -10.11 -11.93 0.07
N ARG A 45 -9.30 -12.68 -0.69
CA ARG A 45 -8.14 -13.39 -0.15
C ARG A 45 -7.06 -12.46 0.41
N ALA A 46 -6.82 -11.32 -0.22
CA ALA A 46 -5.84 -10.35 0.27
C ALA A 46 -6.30 -9.69 1.59
N LEU A 47 -7.59 -9.39 1.72
CA LEU A 47 -8.18 -8.89 2.97
C LEU A 47 -8.08 -9.94 4.09
N ASP A 48 -8.48 -11.19 3.83
CA ASP A 48 -8.37 -12.30 4.79
C ASP A 48 -6.93 -12.48 5.30
N ILE A 49 -5.94 -12.44 4.40
CA ILE A 49 -4.52 -12.51 4.80
C ILE A 49 -4.14 -11.31 5.67
N ALA A 50 -4.49 -10.09 5.26
CA ALA A 50 -4.13 -8.89 6.01
C ALA A 50 -4.84 -8.81 7.37
N SER A 51 -6.11 -9.22 7.46
CA SER A 51 -6.88 -9.26 8.70
C SER A 51 -6.31 -10.31 9.63
N PHE A 52 -6.12 -11.55 9.16
CA PHE A 52 -5.66 -12.67 9.96
C PHE A 52 -4.20 -12.54 10.41
N ASP A 53 -3.29 -12.14 9.51
CA ASP A 53 -1.86 -12.18 9.81
C ASP A 53 -1.40 -11.03 10.71
N PHE A 54 -2.07 -9.88 10.68
CA PHE A 54 -1.79 -8.76 11.57
C PHE A 54 -2.52 -8.81 12.92
N THR A 55 -3.29 -9.88 13.22
CA THR A 55 -3.91 -10.09 14.55
C THR A 55 -2.89 -10.20 15.70
N ARG A 56 -1.62 -10.48 15.38
CA ARG A 56 -0.52 -10.66 16.33
C ARG A 56 0.80 -10.28 15.67
N ALA A 57 1.87 -10.27 16.46
CA ALA A 57 3.22 -10.10 15.93
C ALA A 57 3.61 -11.27 15.01
N ILE A 58 4.32 -10.98 13.92
CA ILE A 58 4.87 -11.99 13.01
C ILE A 58 6.37 -12.11 13.31
N ILE A 59 6.74 -13.14 14.08
CA ILE A 59 8.11 -13.36 14.57
C ILE A 59 8.69 -14.61 13.93
N GLY A 60 9.91 -14.51 13.40
CA GLY A 60 10.65 -15.65 12.86
C GLY A 60 10.07 -16.21 11.55
N ASN A 61 9.18 -15.46 10.89
CA ASN A 61 8.53 -15.91 9.65
C ASN A 61 8.50 -14.79 8.59
N PRO A 62 9.65 -14.48 7.97
CA PRO A 62 9.75 -13.41 6.98
C PRO A 62 8.97 -13.70 5.70
N ALA A 63 8.74 -14.98 5.37
CA ALA A 63 7.88 -15.36 4.25
C ALA A 63 6.44 -14.87 4.49
N LYS A 64 5.89 -15.17 5.67
CA LYS A 64 4.56 -14.75 6.08
C LYS A 64 4.44 -13.23 6.15
N ALA A 65 5.44 -12.57 6.73
CA ALA A 65 5.48 -11.10 6.77
C ALA A 65 5.42 -10.49 5.37
N ALA A 66 6.22 -11.01 4.43
CA ALA A 66 6.23 -10.51 3.05
C ALA A 66 4.87 -10.72 2.35
N THR A 67 4.21 -11.88 2.52
CA THR A 67 2.86 -12.11 2.00
C THR A 67 1.82 -11.15 2.61
N ALA A 68 1.83 -10.96 3.93
CA ALA A 68 0.91 -10.05 4.60
C ALA A 68 1.10 -8.58 4.16
N ILE A 69 2.35 -8.15 3.96
CA ILE A 69 2.68 -6.81 3.46
C ILE A 69 2.23 -6.66 1.99
N ALA A 70 2.44 -7.66 1.15
CA ALA A 70 1.96 -7.66 -0.23
C ALA A 70 0.43 -7.48 -0.30
N ALA A 71 -0.30 -8.22 0.54
CA ALA A 71 -1.75 -8.15 0.62
C ALA A 71 -2.25 -6.78 1.13
N LEU A 72 -1.64 -6.24 2.18
CA LEU A 72 -1.95 -4.89 2.68
C LEU A 72 -1.65 -3.81 1.64
N ASP A 73 -0.51 -3.90 0.94
CA ASP A 73 -0.14 -2.90 -0.07
C ASP A 73 -1.12 -2.89 -1.24
N TYR A 74 -1.51 -4.08 -1.70
CA TYR A 74 -2.50 -4.27 -2.74
C TYR A 74 -3.86 -3.69 -2.31
N MET A 75 -4.42 -4.13 -1.19
CA MET A 75 -5.75 -3.70 -0.75
C MET A 75 -5.80 -2.22 -0.36
N GLY A 76 -4.71 -1.65 0.17
CA GLY A 76 -4.64 -0.21 0.41
C GLY A 76 -4.81 0.62 -0.87
N GLY A 77 -4.33 0.12 -2.00
CA GLY A 77 -4.60 0.68 -3.33
C GLY A 77 -6.01 0.36 -3.82
N GLU A 78 -6.36 -0.93 -3.88
CA GLU A 78 -7.59 -1.44 -4.50
C GLU A 78 -8.85 -0.83 -3.90
N LEU A 79 -8.92 -0.73 -2.56
CA LEU A 79 -10.04 -0.11 -1.85
C LEU A 79 -10.29 1.35 -2.26
N ASN A 80 -9.26 2.06 -2.72
CA ASN A 80 -9.32 3.49 -3.04
C ASN A 80 -9.34 3.78 -4.55
N SER A 81 -9.04 2.80 -5.40
CA SER A 81 -9.02 2.96 -6.86
C SER A 81 -10.14 2.21 -7.58
N SER A 82 -10.70 1.16 -6.96
CA SER A 82 -11.66 0.27 -7.59
C SER A 82 -13.11 0.65 -7.27
N PRO A 83 -14.01 0.74 -8.26
CA PRO A 83 -15.44 1.03 -8.00
C PRO A 83 -16.15 -0.11 -7.26
N ARG A 84 -15.54 -1.31 -7.22
CA ARG A 84 -16.06 -2.46 -6.48
C ARG A 84 -16.23 -2.17 -4.99
N TRP A 85 -15.31 -1.40 -4.41
CA TRP A 85 -15.22 -1.15 -2.97
C TRP A 85 -15.86 0.18 -2.56
N ILE A 86 -16.78 0.71 -3.38
CA ILE A 86 -17.38 2.03 -3.14
C ILE A 86 -18.21 2.09 -1.86
N ASP A 87 -18.80 0.95 -1.45
CA ASP A 87 -19.64 0.81 -0.26
C ASP A 87 -18.82 0.59 1.02
N VAL A 88 -17.50 0.38 0.92
CA VAL A 88 -16.61 0.40 2.09
C VAL A 88 -16.55 1.82 2.63
N ASP A 89 -16.71 1.95 3.95
CA ASP A 89 -16.67 3.25 4.62
C ASP A 89 -15.40 4.05 4.23
N ALA A 90 -15.59 5.34 3.95
CA ALA A 90 -14.54 6.19 3.44
C ALA A 90 -13.37 6.34 4.43
N LEU A 91 -13.63 6.31 5.74
CA LEU A 91 -12.58 6.34 6.76
C LEU A 91 -11.76 5.06 6.70
N THR A 92 -12.38 3.88 6.66
CA THR A 92 -11.67 2.59 6.56
C THR A 92 -10.78 2.53 5.31
N ARG A 93 -11.26 3.01 4.16
CA ARG A 93 -10.45 3.08 2.93
C ARG A 93 -9.22 3.99 3.10
N LEU A 94 -9.38 5.17 3.69
CA LEU A 94 -8.28 6.10 3.94
C LEU A 94 -7.28 5.54 4.97
N GLU A 95 -7.77 4.88 6.02
CA GLU A 95 -6.92 4.24 7.04
C GLU A 95 -6.11 3.08 6.46
N MET A 96 -6.69 2.26 5.58
CA MET A 96 -5.94 1.21 4.86
C MET A 96 -4.83 1.81 3.97
N LEU A 97 -5.10 2.92 3.29
CA LEU A 97 -4.08 3.61 2.48
C LEU A 97 -2.97 4.25 3.34
N ASP A 98 -3.30 4.76 4.53
CA ASP A 98 -2.31 5.26 5.50
C ASP A 98 -1.45 4.10 6.05
N TRP A 99 -2.08 2.98 6.41
CA TRP A 99 -1.37 1.80 6.90
C TRP A 99 -0.44 1.18 5.87
N ARG A 100 -0.83 1.18 4.60
CA ARG A 100 0.06 0.83 3.50
C ARG A 100 1.36 1.64 3.54
N LYS A 101 1.29 2.96 3.69
CA LYS A 101 2.47 3.84 3.76
C LYS A 101 3.31 3.57 5.00
N ARG A 102 2.66 3.43 6.16
CA ARG A 102 3.34 3.14 7.44
C ARG A 102 4.06 1.80 7.40
N MET A 103 3.43 0.77 6.84
CA MET A 103 4.04 -0.56 6.74
C MET A 103 5.24 -0.54 5.79
N ARG A 104 5.13 0.15 4.64
CA ARG A 104 6.29 0.39 3.76
C ARG A 104 7.45 1.02 4.52
N ALA A 105 7.22 2.14 5.21
CA ALA A 105 8.23 2.82 6.00
C ALA A 105 8.81 1.91 7.11
N GLN A 106 7.95 1.12 7.75
CA GLN A 106 8.34 0.16 8.77
C GLN A 106 9.33 -0.86 8.23
N VAL A 107 9.15 -1.42 7.04
CA VAL A 107 10.12 -2.38 6.45
C VAL A 107 11.20 -1.73 5.59
N GLY A 108 11.21 -0.40 5.51
CA GLY A 108 12.22 0.36 4.77
C GLY A 108 11.98 0.43 3.26
N ILE A 109 10.74 0.29 2.80
CA ILE A 109 10.32 0.56 1.43
C ILE A 109 10.05 2.06 1.27
N SER A 110 10.49 2.64 0.16
CA SER A 110 10.18 4.02 -0.20
C SER A 110 8.68 4.27 -0.28
N GLU A 111 8.20 5.36 0.30
CA GLU A 111 6.79 5.76 0.19
C GLU A 111 6.36 5.98 -1.27
N THR A 112 7.29 6.40 -2.13
CA THR A 112 7.06 6.63 -3.56
C THR A 112 7.37 5.42 -4.44
N ALA A 113 7.69 4.27 -3.85
CA ALA A 113 7.90 3.04 -4.62
C ALA A 113 6.64 2.68 -5.43
N PRO A 114 6.76 2.33 -6.72
CA PRO A 114 5.62 1.87 -7.51
C PRO A 114 4.94 0.67 -6.85
N ALA A 115 3.61 0.68 -6.81
CA ALA A 115 2.78 -0.36 -6.20
C ALA A 115 3.15 -1.75 -6.71
N GLN A 116 3.26 -1.90 -8.05
CA GLN A 116 3.61 -3.17 -8.67
C GLN A 116 5.00 -3.65 -8.24
N ALA A 117 5.98 -2.76 -8.14
CA ALA A 117 7.33 -3.14 -7.73
C ALA A 117 7.38 -3.61 -6.28
N VAL A 118 6.58 -3.00 -5.40
CA VAL A 118 6.42 -3.45 -4.01
C VAL A 118 5.77 -4.83 -3.98
N LEU A 119 4.65 -5.01 -4.68
CA LEU A 119 3.94 -6.28 -4.73
C LEU A 119 4.84 -7.41 -5.24
N ASP A 120 5.47 -7.24 -6.40
CA ASP A 120 6.32 -8.24 -7.04
C ASP A 120 7.52 -8.59 -6.15
N THR A 121 8.16 -7.59 -5.52
CA THR A 121 9.29 -7.83 -4.62
C THR A 121 8.86 -8.59 -3.37
N MET A 122 7.72 -8.23 -2.76
CA MET A 122 7.22 -8.90 -1.55
C MET A 122 6.77 -10.34 -1.82
N LEU A 123 6.02 -10.59 -2.90
CA LEU A 123 5.65 -11.95 -3.30
C LEU A 123 6.87 -12.80 -3.65
N GLY A 124 7.85 -12.20 -4.36
CA GLY A 124 9.13 -12.85 -4.64
C GLY A 124 9.90 -13.21 -3.37
N LEU A 125 9.93 -12.31 -2.38
CA LEU A 125 10.58 -12.57 -1.09
C LEU A 125 9.85 -13.68 -0.33
N ALA A 126 8.52 -13.67 -0.31
CA ALA A 126 7.72 -14.72 0.31
C ALA A 126 8.08 -16.10 -0.27
N GLN A 127 8.10 -16.21 -1.60
CA GLN A 127 8.47 -17.44 -2.29
C GLN A 127 9.93 -17.85 -2.00
N ALA A 128 10.87 -16.91 -2.07
CA ALA A 128 12.29 -17.19 -1.86
C ALA A 128 12.57 -17.67 -0.42
N TYR A 129 11.96 -17.06 0.59
CA TYR A 129 12.06 -17.51 1.97
C TYR A 129 11.43 -18.90 2.17
N GLN A 130 10.26 -19.17 1.59
CA GLN A 130 9.62 -20.50 1.66
C GLN A 130 10.48 -21.60 1.02
N ALA A 131 11.11 -21.28 -0.11
CA ALA A 131 11.99 -22.19 -0.83
C ALA A 131 13.40 -22.31 -0.23
N ASN A 132 13.72 -21.53 0.82
CA ASN A 132 15.07 -21.37 1.36
C ASN A 132 16.12 -20.94 0.31
N ASP A 133 15.71 -20.20 -0.72
CA ASP A 133 16.60 -19.68 -1.76
C ASP A 133 17.27 -18.38 -1.32
N GLN A 134 18.40 -18.51 -0.63
CA GLN A 134 19.16 -17.37 -0.12
C GLN A 134 19.68 -16.45 -1.23
N ALA A 135 19.99 -16.99 -2.42
CA ALA A 135 20.47 -16.19 -3.54
C ALA A 135 19.34 -15.31 -4.11
N ALA A 136 18.12 -15.84 -4.21
CA ALA A 136 16.95 -15.06 -4.57
C ALA A 136 16.61 -14.01 -3.51
N VAL A 137 16.65 -14.37 -2.21
CA VAL A 137 16.44 -13.40 -1.11
C VAL A 137 17.41 -12.23 -1.23
N GLN A 138 18.72 -12.49 -1.36
CA GLN A 138 19.71 -11.42 -1.47
C GLN A 138 19.48 -10.51 -2.69
N ARG A 139 19.12 -11.10 -3.84
CA ARG A 139 18.81 -10.35 -5.06
C ARG A 139 17.60 -9.44 -4.88
N LEU A 140 16.55 -9.95 -4.24
CA LEU A 140 15.31 -9.21 -4.01
C LEU A 140 15.49 -8.11 -2.95
N LEU A 141 16.23 -8.37 -1.88
CA LEU A 141 16.55 -7.36 -0.86
C LEU A 141 17.45 -6.24 -1.40
N ALA A 142 18.16 -6.45 -2.51
CA ALA A 142 18.90 -5.42 -3.23
C ALA A 142 18.02 -4.56 -4.16
N SER A 143 16.70 -4.76 -4.16
CA SER A 143 15.76 -3.97 -4.95
C SER A 143 15.85 -2.48 -4.59
N PRO A 144 15.82 -1.57 -5.58
CA PRO A 144 15.93 -0.12 -5.34
C PRO A 144 14.69 0.48 -4.66
N ILE A 145 13.63 -0.30 -4.41
CA ILE A 145 12.49 0.14 -3.61
C ILE A 145 12.85 0.29 -2.14
N PHE A 146 13.90 -0.40 -1.66
CA PHE A 146 14.34 -0.30 -0.27
C PHE A 146 15.27 0.89 -0.06
N THR A 147 15.05 1.62 1.02
CA THR A 147 15.81 2.82 1.41
C THR A 147 16.79 2.55 2.55
N ILE A 148 16.80 1.33 3.07
CA ILE A 148 17.71 0.86 4.13
C ILE A 148 18.51 -0.36 3.67
N PRO A 149 19.63 -0.70 4.33
CA PRO A 149 20.45 -1.85 3.96
C PRO A 149 19.68 -3.20 3.96
N PRO A 150 20.02 -4.14 3.06
CA PRO A 150 19.34 -5.44 2.92
C PRO A 150 19.23 -6.26 4.23
N ASP A 151 20.26 -6.26 5.05
CA ASP A 151 20.29 -6.96 6.35
C ASP A 151 19.27 -6.38 7.33
N GLN A 152 19.04 -5.06 7.30
CA GLN A 152 18.02 -4.42 8.11
C GLN A 152 16.62 -4.73 7.58
N VAL A 153 16.39 -4.74 6.26
CA VAL A 153 15.10 -5.16 5.69
C VAL A 153 14.78 -6.60 6.11
N ALA A 154 15.74 -7.51 5.97
CA ALA A 154 15.57 -8.91 6.38
C ALA A 154 15.24 -9.03 7.88
N ALA A 155 15.94 -8.29 8.74
CA ALA A 155 15.67 -8.28 10.18
C ALA A 155 14.25 -7.77 10.50
N ARG A 156 13.79 -6.72 9.82
CA ARG A 156 12.44 -6.17 10.01
C ARG A 156 11.35 -7.10 9.49
N LEU A 157 11.56 -7.77 8.36
CA LEU A 157 10.63 -8.79 7.88
C LEU A 157 10.56 -9.99 8.84
N ASN A 158 11.64 -10.29 9.54
CA ASN A 158 11.68 -11.38 10.51
C ASN A 158 11.01 -11.02 11.86
N ASP A 159 10.74 -9.75 12.12
CA ASP A 159 10.16 -9.25 13.36
C ASP A 159 9.19 -8.09 13.07
N ILE A 160 7.97 -8.43 12.68
CA ILE A 160 6.89 -7.45 12.54
C ILE A 160 6.14 -7.36 13.88
N PRO A 161 6.30 -6.25 14.63
CA PRO A 161 5.58 -6.07 15.89
C PRO A 161 4.07 -6.01 15.67
N TYR A 162 3.33 -6.49 16.67
CA TYR A 162 1.88 -6.30 16.72
C TYR A 162 1.53 -4.82 16.72
N ASN A 163 0.52 -4.45 15.95
CA ASN A 163 -0.05 -3.12 15.98
C ASN A 163 -1.58 -3.20 16.06
N ALA A 164 -2.14 -2.76 17.19
CA ALA A 164 -3.58 -2.84 17.43
C ALA A 164 -4.42 -2.03 16.43
N ASN A 165 -3.90 -0.90 15.96
CA ASN A 165 -4.61 -0.06 15.00
C ASN A 165 -4.58 -0.68 13.60
N LEU A 166 -3.46 -1.27 13.18
CA LEU A 166 -3.39 -2.03 11.92
C LEU A 166 -4.38 -3.19 11.94
N ASN A 167 -4.36 -3.99 13.01
CA ASN A 167 -5.29 -5.10 13.21
C ASN A 167 -6.76 -4.66 13.14
N ALA A 168 -7.11 -3.57 13.84
CA ALA A 168 -8.46 -3.04 13.83
C ALA A 168 -8.92 -2.62 12.43
N VAL A 169 -8.05 -1.93 11.68
CA VAL A 169 -8.37 -1.44 10.34
C VAL A 169 -8.48 -2.59 9.34
N THR A 170 -7.58 -3.57 9.37
CA THR A 170 -7.68 -4.74 8.47
C THR A 170 -8.88 -5.61 8.79
N THR A 171 -9.22 -5.79 10.07
CA THR A 171 -10.44 -6.49 10.49
C THR A 171 -11.71 -5.76 10.04
N GLN A 172 -11.74 -4.42 10.17
CA GLN A 172 -12.88 -3.61 9.74
C GLN A 172 -13.08 -3.62 8.23
N ALA A 173 -12.00 -3.67 7.45
CA ALA A 173 -12.07 -3.79 6.00
C ALA A 173 -12.58 -5.17 5.58
N ASP A 174 -12.14 -6.22 6.26
CA ASP A 174 -12.52 -7.62 6.02
C ASP A 174 -14.00 -7.87 6.37
N SER A 175 -14.52 -7.30 7.46
CA SER A 175 -15.93 -7.49 7.86
C SER A 175 -16.93 -6.98 6.83
N VAL A 176 -16.52 -6.08 5.92
CA VAL A 176 -17.41 -5.63 4.83
C VAL A 176 -17.70 -6.76 3.85
N LEU A 177 -16.79 -7.74 3.70
CA LEU A 177 -16.98 -8.91 2.84
C LEU A 177 -18.19 -9.75 3.26
N ASP A 178 -18.37 -9.90 4.58
CA ASP A 178 -19.51 -10.60 5.18
C ASP A 178 -20.82 -9.87 4.88
N ASP A 179 -20.82 -8.54 4.97
CA ASP A 179 -22.01 -7.70 4.79
C ASP A 179 -22.46 -7.61 3.31
N ILE A 180 -21.52 -7.65 2.36
CA ILE A 180 -21.83 -7.60 0.92
C ILE A 180 -22.20 -8.97 0.32
N GLY A 181 -22.25 -10.02 1.14
CA GLY A 181 -22.61 -11.38 0.71
C GLY A 181 -21.61 -12.00 -0.27
N VAL A 182 -20.33 -11.61 -0.17
CA VAL A 182 -19.22 -12.14 -0.99
C VAL A 182 -18.46 -13.25 -0.22
N ALA A 183 -18.90 -13.61 0.98
CA ALA A 183 -18.42 -14.78 1.69
C ALA A 183 -18.78 -16.07 0.92
N ASP A 184 -17.74 -16.71 0.38
CA ASP A 184 -17.65 -18.02 -0.32
C ASP A 184 -18.93 -18.86 -0.53
#